data_AF-A0A8B7PB06-F1
#
_entry.id   AF-A0A8B7PB06-F1
#
_cell.length_a   1.000
_cell.length_b   1.000
_cell.length_c   1.000
_cell.angle_alpha   90.00
_cell.angle_beta   90.00
_cell.angle_gamma   90.00
#
_symmetry.space_group_name_H-M   'P 1'
#
loop_
_entity.id
_entity.type
_entity.pdbx_description
1 polymer ?
#
loop_
_entity_poly.entity_id
_entity_poly.type
_entity_poly.pdbx_seq_one_letter_code
_entity_poly.pdbx_strand_id
1 'polypeptide(L)'
;MAGRTLLLLLVTAFVGCSLGRRHQRPQFCADLPGDEDGSFLWMVKQDPPSYFFGTIHVPYTRVWEHVPYNTKKAFEMSDNVMFELALTDPATITALTTCQLLPQGKSLADVLPGELYARLRSHLSYIRSQMPHWLTPPDNTSRWAYANYLFDAITGNWERKRPVWVMLMVNSLTESDIRSREVPVLDLYLAQEAEKMTKTTGAVEEVDEQCRPLNGLNFSQVVFALNHTLSLQEQHKSRRSDKVYTTDDLIRHYNCGDLDAVIFSQDTAQVPYLGNSSLPPMEAATAQLIDQYFREELIYRRNERMGSRVVQVMLEHPERSFFFAFGAGHFLGNRTVLDVVRAAGFQVMHVGPDYRLKKHKRPTQRGGAVLPDTKVLKNFSHAPNRLLLHQQMDPAFTRSLLESRERTRPPSTTPPPPKKAHFNHLWVRIDADQPASSSASSKDGDALAVEEGLRVWYGLSGGRPSVRCEPLLLLPLLLLLHHCLKGLLLSPSPLL
;
A
#
# COMPACT_ATOMS: atom_id res chain seq x y z
N MET A 1 -23.83 49.64 35.16
CA MET A 1 -22.56 48.88 35.23
C MET A 1 -22.81 47.37 35.08
N ALA A 2 -23.26 46.91 33.91
CA ALA A 2 -23.50 45.48 33.65
C ALA A 2 -22.94 44.99 32.31
N GLY A 3 -22.41 45.90 31.47
CA GLY A 3 -21.87 45.57 30.14
C GLY A 3 -20.36 45.33 30.07
N ARG A 4 -19.60 45.57 31.16
CA ARG A 4 -18.14 45.43 31.17
C ARG A 4 -17.64 44.09 31.73
N THR A 5 -18.47 43.35 32.46
CA THR A 5 -18.09 42.07 33.07
C THR A 5 -18.24 40.89 32.10
N LEU A 6 -19.10 41.02 31.08
CA LEU A 6 -19.34 39.94 30.10
C LEU A 6 -18.26 39.86 29.00
N LEU A 7 -17.59 40.98 28.71
CA LEU A 7 -16.53 41.01 27.70
C LEU A 7 -15.22 40.37 28.21
N LEU A 8 -14.98 40.36 29.53
CA LEU A 8 -13.81 39.66 30.08
C LEU A 8 -14.01 38.14 30.10
N LEU A 9 -15.23 37.64 30.31
CA LEU A 9 -15.53 36.19 30.31
C LEU A 9 -15.52 35.57 28.90
N LEU A 10 -15.87 36.34 27.86
CA LEU A 10 -15.82 35.89 26.47
C LEU A 10 -14.41 35.90 25.87
N VAL A 11 -13.50 36.73 26.40
CA VAL A 11 -12.09 36.72 25.98
C VAL A 11 -11.30 35.61 26.69
N THR A 12 -11.71 35.17 27.88
CA THR A 12 -11.08 34.00 28.54
C THR A 12 -11.53 32.64 27.98
N ALA A 13 -12.67 32.57 27.28
CA ALA A 13 -13.16 31.32 26.69
C ALA A 13 -12.61 31.01 25.28
N PHE A 14 -11.98 31.97 24.60
CA PHE A 14 -11.36 31.77 23.28
C PHE A 14 -9.82 31.73 23.29
N VAL A 15 -9.20 31.83 24.46
CA VAL A 15 -7.79 31.43 24.67
C VAL A 15 -7.77 30.03 25.28
N GLY A 16 -8.57 29.13 24.72
CA GLY A 16 -8.37 27.70 24.87
C GLY A 16 -7.10 27.32 24.12
N CYS A 17 -5.95 27.54 24.76
CA CYS A 17 -4.65 26.95 24.50
C CYS A 17 -4.52 26.21 23.16
N SER A 18 -3.98 26.90 22.15
CA SER A 18 -3.16 26.29 21.10
C SER A 18 -1.80 25.80 21.64
N LEU A 19 -1.73 25.41 22.93
CA LEU A 19 -0.64 24.54 23.40
C LEU A 19 -0.74 23.25 22.59
N GLY A 20 0.32 22.95 21.85
CA GLY A 20 0.38 21.81 20.95
C GLY A 20 -0.25 20.57 21.59
N ARG A 21 -1.35 20.10 20.99
CA ARG A 21 -1.95 18.82 21.37
C ARG A 21 -0.87 17.76 21.17
N ARG A 22 -0.32 17.26 22.29
CA ARG A 22 0.50 16.06 22.26
C ARG A 22 -0.33 14.94 21.63
N HIS A 23 0.30 14.14 20.78
CA HIS A 23 -0.34 12.97 20.22
C HIS A 23 -0.74 12.04 21.37
N GLN A 24 -2.04 11.76 21.50
CA GLN A 24 -2.52 10.82 22.50
C GLN A 24 -2.55 9.44 21.87
N ARG A 25 -1.68 8.55 22.37
CA ARG A 25 -1.68 7.13 22.00
C ARG A 25 -3.07 6.54 22.31
N PRO A 26 -3.69 5.78 21.40
CA PRO A 26 -5.02 5.24 21.62
C PRO A 26 -5.10 4.34 22.85
N GLN A 27 -6.22 4.36 23.57
CA GLN A 27 -6.39 3.57 24.80
C GLN A 27 -6.23 2.06 24.58
N PHE A 28 -6.64 1.55 23.41
CA PHE A 28 -6.52 0.14 23.06
C PHE A 28 -5.07 -0.34 22.85
N CYS A 29 -4.10 0.58 22.89
CA CYS A 29 -2.67 0.30 22.78
C CYS A 29 -1.98 0.03 24.12
N ALA A 30 -2.70 0.11 25.24
CA ALA A 30 -2.13 -0.02 26.58
C ALA A 30 -1.34 -1.33 26.79
N ASP A 31 -1.79 -2.41 26.17
CA ASP A 31 -1.21 -3.75 26.35
C ASP A 31 -0.07 -4.07 25.35
N LEU A 32 0.18 -3.21 24.37
CA LEU A 32 1.24 -3.42 23.38
C LEU A 32 2.49 -2.61 23.76
N PRO A 33 3.70 -3.20 23.63
CA PRO A 33 4.92 -2.43 23.71
C PRO A 33 4.86 -1.36 22.62
N GLY A 34 4.75 -0.10 23.02
CA GLY A 34 4.88 1.03 22.12
C GLY A 34 6.21 1.66 22.39
N ASP A 35 6.94 1.98 21.33
CA ASP A 35 7.96 3.01 21.47
C ASP A 35 7.23 4.32 21.83
N GLU A 36 7.64 5.01 22.90
CA GLU A 36 7.00 6.28 23.29
C GLU A 36 7.12 7.33 22.17
N ASP A 37 8.07 7.13 21.24
CA ASP A 37 8.27 7.90 20.01
C ASP A 37 7.70 7.25 18.74
N GLY A 38 6.91 6.17 18.85
CA GLY A 38 6.45 5.32 17.75
C GLY A 38 5.66 6.04 16.65
N SER A 39 6.37 6.48 15.61
CA SER A 39 5.82 7.01 14.37
C SER A 39 6.46 6.32 13.17
N PHE A 40 5.76 6.27 12.05
CA PHE A 40 6.32 5.81 10.78
C PHE A 40 6.83 6.97 9.93
N LEU A 41 7.40 8.02 10.55
CA LEU A 41 7.92 9.20 9.85
C LEU A 41 9.43 9.35 10.07
N TRP A 42 10.15 9.55 8.97
CA TRP A 42 11.56 9.93 8.97
C TRP A 42 11.77 11.19 8.14
N MET A 43 12.80 11.97 8.49
CA MET A 43 13.17 13.21 7.82
C MET A 43 14.63 13.17 7.38
N VAL A 44 14.87 13.58 6.14
CA VAL A 44 16.18 13.93 5.61
C VAL A 44 16.49 15.38 5.99
N LYS A 45 17.59 15.59 6.73
CA LYS A 45 18.02 16.93 7.17
C LYS A 45 18.67 17.70 6.03
N GLN A 46 17.84 18.33 5.22
CA GLN A 46 18.20 19.27 4.16
C GLN A 46 17.26 20.48 4.19
N ASP A 47 17.55 21.52 3.40
CA ASP A 47 16.67 22.69 3.25
C ASP A 47 16.33 22.90 1.76
N PRO A 48 15.08 22.66 1.33
CA PRO A 48 13.93 22.21 2.13
C PRO A 48 14.01 20.70 2.48
N PRO A 49 13.45 20.26 3.64
CA PRO A 49 13.54 18.86 4.09
C PRO A 49 12.75 17.91 3.19
N SER A 50 13.17 16.65 3.13
CA SER A 50 12.39 15.55 2.52
C SER A 50 12.01 14.53 3.58
N TYR A 51 10.94 13.77 3.35
CA TYR A 51 10.30 12.90 4.33
C TYR A 51 10.05 11.50 3.78
N PHE A 52 10.20 10.48 4.63
CA PHE A 52 9.76 9.12 4.37
C PHE A 52 8.62 8.78 5.32
N PHE A 53 7.53 8.25 4.78
CA PHE A 53 6.37 7.81 5.53
C PHE A 53 6.06 6.35 5.22
N GLY A 54 6.04 5.52 6.27
CA GLY A 54 5.69 4.10 6.20
C GLY A 54 4.19 3.90 6.14
N THR A 55 3.67 3.41 5.01
CA THR A 55 2.26 3.04 4.81
C THR A 55 2.03 1.55 5.07
N ILE A 56 0.77 1.12 5.14
CA ILE A 56 0.36 -0.30 5.12
C ILE A 56 -0.84 -0.45 4.21
N HIS A 57 -0.97 -1.62 3.56
CA HIS A 57 -1.96 -1.87 2.49
C HIS A 57 -3.36 -2.18 3.01
N VAL A 58 -3.88 -1.28 3.85
CA VAL A 58 -5.20 -1.42 4.51
C VAL A 58 -6.06 -0.18 4.26
N PRO A 59 -7.39 -0.28 4.39
CA PRO A 59 -8.31 0.84 4.26
C PRO A 59 -7.87 2.07 5.07
N TYR A 60 -7.75 3.22 4.41
CA TYR A 60 -7.25 4.44 5.05
C TYR A 60 -8.09 4.85 6.28
N THR A 61 -9.39 4.57 6.27
CA THR A 61 -10.33 4.90 7.38
C THR A 61 -9.98 4.20 8.68
N ARG A 62 -9.22 3.09 8.64
CA ARG A 62 -8.83 2.34 9.84
C ARG A 62 -7.54 2.84 10.49
N VAL A 63 -6.77 3.68 9.79
CA VAL A 63 -5.42 4.09 10.21
C VAL A 63 -5.20 5.60 10.19
N TRP A 64 -5.81 6.32 9.24
CA TRP A 64 -5.52 7.73 9.00
C TRP A 64 -5.80 8.64 10.19
N GLU A 65 -6.83 8.36 10.98
CA GLU A 65 -7.13 9.12 12.19
C GLU A 65 -6.01 9.03 13.25
N HIS A 66 -5.34 7.89 13.33
CA HIS A 66 -4.26 7.62 14.28
C HIS A 66 -2.88 8.10 13.78
N VAL A 67 -2.74 8.39 12.48
CA VAL A 67 -1.50 8.97 11.94
C VAL A 67 -1.21 10.33 12.62
N PRO A 68 -0.01 10.53 13.20
CA PRO A 68 0.36 11.77 13.87
C PRO A 68 0.18 13.04 13.03
N TYR A 69 -0.16 14.14 13.69
CA TYR A 69 -0.41 15.42 13.02
C TYR A 69 0.82 15.96 12.29
N ASN A 70 2.02 15.76 12.84
CA ASN A 70 3.26 16.18 12.20
C ASN A 70 3.51 15.45 10.88
N THR A 71 3.15 14.16 10.76
CA THR A 71 3.16 13.42 9.48
C THR A 71 2.23 14.05 8.46
N LYS A 72 0.99 14.37 8.84
CA LYS A 72 0.04 15.07 7.96
C LYS A 72 0.59 16.43 7.53
N LYS A 73 1.26 17.15 8.43
CA LYS A 73 1.94 18.40 8.10
C LYS A 73 3.14 18.23 7.17
N ALA A 74 3.96 17.20 7.34
CA ALA A 74 5.04 16.90 6.41
C ALA A 74 4.50 16.64 4.99
N PHE A 75 3.42 15.87 4.88
CA PHE A 75 2.71 15.65 3.61
C PHE A 75 2.18 16.97 3.03
N GLU A 76 1.51 17.81 3.84
CA GLU A 76 1.02 19.11 3.40
C GLU A 76 2.13 20.04 2.90
N MET A 77 3.28 20.09 3.58
CA MET A 77 4.38 21.01 3.24
C MET A 77 5.17 20.60 1.99
N SER A 78 5.20 19.31 1.65
CA SER A 78 5.96 18.79 0.52
C SER A 78 5.22 19.00 -0.81
N ASP A 79 5.87 19.54 -1.84
CA ASP A 79 5.22 19.79 -3.14
C ASP A 79 5.31 18.58 -4.09
N ASN A 80 6.24 17.66 -3.84
CA ASN A 80 6.44 16.45 -4.62
C ASN A 80 6.17 15.23 -3.73
N VAL A 81 5.35 14.30 -4.22
CA VAL A 81 4.99 13.07 -3.50
C VAL A 81 5.33 11.87 -4.37
N MET A 82 6.08 10.93 -3.82
CA MET A 82 6.56 9.75 -4.54
C MET A 82 6.00 8.50 -3.88
N PHE A 83 5.37 7.64 -4.68
CA PHE A 83 4.80 6.36 -4.26
C PHE A 83 5.62 5.20 -4.83
N GLU A 84 5.29 3.98 -4.42
CA GLU A 84 5.87 2.76 -5.00
C GLU A 84 5.46 2.61 -6.47
N LEU A 85 4.16 2.62 -6.73
CA LEU A 85 3.56 2.59 -8.06
C LEU A 85 2.61 3.77 -8.28
N ALA A 86 2.42 4.14 -9.56
CA ALA A 86 1.46 5.16 -9.97
C ALA A 86 0.04 4.55 -10.08
N LEU A 87 -0.59 4.25 -8.93
CA LEU A 87 -1.91 3.59 -8.89
C LEU A 87 -3.07 4.44 -9.47
N THR A 88 -2.87 5.75 -9.64
CA THR A 88 -3.84 6.62 -10.31
C THR A 88 -3.67 6.65 -11.83
N ASP A 89 -2.60 6.07 -12.38
CA ASP A 89 -2.37 5.93 -13.81
C ASP A 89 -3.04 4.65 -14.34
N PRO A 90 -4.01 4.76 -15.28
CA PRO A 90 -4.64 3.60 -15.90
C PRO A 90 -3.64 2.62 -16.53
N ALA A 91 -2.52 3.10 -17.09
CA ALA A 91 -1.51 2.24 -17.71
C ALA A 91 -0.86 1.30 -16.69
N THR A 92 -0.63 1.77 -15.46
CA THR A 92 -0.14 0.95 -14.34
C THR A 92 -1.13 -0.17 -14.03
N ILE A 93 -2.43 0.16 -13.95
CA ILE A 93 -3.48 -0.83 -13.67
C ILE A 93 -3.56 -1.89 -14.78
N THR A 94 -3.55 -1.48 -16.04
CA THR A 94 -3.54 -2.41 -17.18
C THR A 94 -2.30 -3.32 -17.18
N ALA A 95 -1.13 -2.79 -16.85
CA ALA A 95 0.09 -3.59 -16.74
C ALA A 95 0.02 -4.60 -15.58
N LEU A 96 -0.50 -4.20 -14.42
CA LEU A 96 -0.72 -5.08 -13.27
C LEU A 96 -1.71 -6.19 -13.60
N THR A 97 -2.79 -5.87 -14.31
CA THR A 97 -3.76 -6.84 -14.81
C THR A 97 -3.09 -7.89 -15.68
N THR A 98 -2.27 -7.45 -16.65
CA THR A 98 -1.63 -8.33 -17.62
C THR A 98 -0.66 -9.31 -16.97
N CYS A 99 0.10 -8.87 -15.97
CA CYS A 99 1.11 -9.71 -15.33
C CYS A 99 0.51 -10.79 -14.40
N GLN A 100 -0.77 -10.69 -14.05
CA GLN A 100 -1.49 -11.69 -13.25
C GLN A 100 -1.95 -12.90 -14.07
N LEU A 101 -2.07 -12.75 -15.38
CA LEU A 101 -2.69 -13.74 -16.25
C LEU A 101 -1.73 -14.84 -16.69
N LEU A 102 -2.27 -16.05 -16.86
CA LEU A 102 -1.62 -17.14 -17.56
C LEU A 102 -1.47 -16.81 -19.05
N PRO A 103 -0.52 -17.46 -19.75
CA PRO A 103 -0.42 -17.38 -21.21
C PRO A 103 -1.77 -17.65 -21.90
N GLN A 104 -1.92 -17.13 -23.11
CA GLN A 104 -3.15 -17.30 -23.89
C GLN A 104 -3.46 -18.80 -24.09
N GLY A 105 -4.74 -19.15 -23.94
CA GLY A 105 -5.21 -20.52 -24.10
C GLY A 105 -4.93 -21.46 -22.92
N LYS A 106 -4.23 -21.01 -21.86
CA LYS A 106 -4.01 -21.80 -20.63
C LYS A 106 -4.90 -21.35 -19.48
N SER A 107 -5.38 -22.30 -18.69
CA SER A 107 -6.20 -22.11 -17.50
C SER A 107 -5.55 -22.79 -16.29
N LEU A 108 -6.07 -22.52 -15.09
CA LEU A 108 -5.65 -23.21 -13.87
C LEU A 108 -5.88 -24.72 -13.94
N ALA A 109 -6.90 -25.18 -14.64
CA ALA A 109 -7.15 -26.61 -14.83
C ALA A 109 -6.04 -27.29 -15.65
N ASP A 110 -5.36 -26.54 -16.53
CA ASP A 110 -4.23 -27.05 -17.33
C ASP A 110 -2.92 -27.12 -16.55
N VAL A 111 -2.78 -26.32 -15.50
CA VAL A 111 -1.51 -26.18 -14.77
C VAL A 111 -1.53 -26.79 -13.38
N LEU A 112 -2.67 -26.79 -12.67
CA LEU A 112 -2.74 -27.34 -11.31
C LEU A 112 -3.04 -28.85 -11.29
N PRO A 113 -2.57 -29.57 -10.26
CA PRO A 113 -3.06 -30.93 -9.99
C PRO A 113 -4.59 -30.93 -9.83
N GLY A 114 -5.27 -31.92 -10.41
CA GLY A 114 -6.74 -31.99 -10.45
C GLY A 114 -7.41 -31.88 -9.08
N GLU A 115 -6.85 -32.56 -8.07
CA GLU A 115 -7.34 -32.50 -6.68
C GLU A 115 -7.22 -31.10 -6.08
N LEU A 116 -6.10 -30.40 -6.33
CA LEU A 116 -5.89 -29.05 -5.83
C LEU A 116 -6.83 -28.04 -6.51
N TYR A 117 -7.05 -28.18 -7.81
CA TYR A 117 -8.01 -27.36 -8.55
C TYR A 117 -9.45 -27.59 -8.04
N ALA A 118 -9.85 -28.85 -7.82
CA ALA A 118 -11.16 -29.19 -7.28
C ALA A 118 -11.36 -28.65 -5.84
N ARG A 119 -10.31 -28.73 -5.00
CA ARG A 119 -10.32 -28.15 -3.65
C ARG A 119 -10.45 -26.63 -3.68
N LEU A 120 -9.67 -25.95 -4.51
CA LEU A 120 -9.77 -24.50 -4.70
C LEU A 120 -11.18 -24.08 -5.13
N ARG A 121 -11.75 -24.75 -6.14
CA ARG A 121 -13.11 -24.46 -6.61
C ARG A 121 -14.14 -24.64 -5.50
N SER A 122 -14.05 -25.72 -4.73
CA SER A 122 -14.91 -25.97 -3.57
C SER A 122 -14.76 -24.88 -2.50
N HIS A 123 -13.52 -24.43 -2.26
CA HIS A 123 -13.23 -23.36 -1.33
C HIS A 123 -13.87 -22.03 -1.78
N LEU A 124 -13.71 -21.63 -3.04
CA LEU A 124 -14.32 -20.41 -3.58
C LEU A 124 -15.85 -20.48 -3.55
N SER A 125 -16.45 -21.63 -3.81
CA SER A 125 -17.90 -21.85 -3.66
C SER A 125 -18.36 -21.64 -2.22
N TYR A 126 -17.60 -22.13 -1.24
CA TYR A 126 -17.85 -21.83 0.17
C TYR A 126 -17.78 -20.33 0.44
N ILE A 127 -16.71 -19.64 0.01
CA ILE A 127 -16.55 -18.18 0.25
C ILE A 127 -17.74 -17.40 -0.32
N ARG A 128 -18.20 -17.75 -1.54
CA ARG A 128 -19.39 -17.14 -2.16
C ARG A 128 -20.63 -17.27 -1.28
N SER A 129 -20.81 -18.41 -0.62
CA SER A 129 -21.94 -18.65 0.30
C SER A 129 -21.83 -17.87 1.62
N GLN A 130 -20.62 -17.58 2.08
CA GLN A 130 -20.39 -16.90 3.36
C GLN A 130 -20.41 -15.37 3.23
N MET A 131 -19.96 -14.84 2.10
CA MET A 131 -19.84 -13.39 1.87
C MET A 131 -21.09 -12.57 2.24
N PRO A 132 -22.33 -13.00 1.95
CA PRO A 132 -23.54 -12.28 2.39
C PRO A 132 -23.69 -12.15 3.92
N HIS A 133 -23.10 -13.07 4.69
CA HIS A 133 -23.13 -13.07 6.16
C HIS A 133 -22.05 -12.17 6.76
N TRP A 134 -20.96 -11.92 6.04
CA TRP A 134 -19.85 -11.09 6.48
C TRP A 134 -20.12 -9.58 6.33
N LEU A 135 -21.04 -9.20 5.43
CA LEU A 135 -21.36 -7.82 5.11
C LEU A 135 -22.54 -7.29 5.96
N THR A 136 -22.36 -6.13 6.59
CA THR A 136 -23.40 -5.36 7.31
C THR A 136 -24.29 -4.54 6.34
N PRO A 137 -25.61 -4.33 6.60
CA PRO A 137 -26.61 -4.16 5.53
C PRO A 137 -26.80 -2.71 5.03
N PRO A 138 -27.26 -2.58 3.76
CA PRO A 138 -28.62 -2.11 3.51
C PRO A 138 -29.45 -3.18 2.77
N ASP A 139 -30.66 -3.45 3.30
CA ASP A 139 -31.74 -4.36 2.83
C ASP A 139 -31.39 -5.79 2.34
N ASN A 140 -32.24 -6.77 2.68
CA ASN A 140 -31.97 -8.20 2.44
C ASN A 140 -31.77 -8.55 0.95
N THR A 141 -32.49 -7.90 0.03
CA THR A 141 -32.40 -8.16 -1.43
C THR A 141 -31.14 -7.52 -2.04
N SER A 142 -30.77 -6.32 -1.60
CA SER A 142 -29.54 -5.62 -2.02
C SER A 142 -28.28 -6.29 -1.46
N ARG A 143 -28.36 -6.92 -0.28
CA ARG A 143 -27.24 -7.65 0.33
C ARG A 143 -26.72 -8.79 -0.54
N TRP A 144 -27.59 -9.65 -1.04
CA TRP A 144 -27.18 -10.78 -1.88
C TRP A 144 -26.64 -10.32 -3.24
N ALA A 145 -27.26 -9.32 -3.85
CA ALA A 145 -26.79 -8.75 -5.11
C ALA A 145 -25.38 -8.13 -4.94
N TYR A 146 -25.18 -7.37 -3.86
CA TYR A 146 -23.90 -6.75 -3.54
C TYR A 146 -22.81 -7.78 -3.20
N ALA A 147 -23.13 -8.78 -2.38
CA ALA A 147 -22.19 -9.86 -2.07
C ALA A 147 -21.78 -10.65 -3.33
N ASN A 148 -22.72 -10.90 -4.25
CA ASN A 148 -22.40 -11.53 -5.53
C ASN A 148 -21.51 -10.64 -6.40
N TYR A 149 -21.85 -9.35 -6.54
CA TYR A 149 -21.00 -8.38 -7.26
C TYR A 149 -19.58 -8.36 -6.68
N LEU A 150 -19.45 -8.23 -5.37
CA LEU A 150 -18.14 -8.15 -4.70
C LEU A 150 -17.34 -9.45 -4.89
N PHE A 151 -17.99 -10.60 -4.77
CA PHE A 151 -17.37 -11.89 -5.05
C PHE A 151 -16.89 -11.99 -6.50
N ASP A 152 -17.75 -11.67 -7.45
CA ASP A 152 -17.47 -11.76 -8.89
C ASP A 152 -16.39 -10.76 -9.31
N ALA A 153 -16.32 -9.58 -8.67
CA ALA A 153 -15.25 -8.61 -8.88
C ALA A 153 -13.91 -9.11 -8.34
N ILE A 154 -13.85 -9.60 -7.09
CA ILE A 154 -12.59 -10.07 -6.48
C ILE A 154 -12.07 -11.33 -7.17
N THR A 155 -12.96 -12.26 -7.48
CA THR A 155 -12.63 -13.58 -8.05
C THR A 155 -12.77 -13.63 -9.56
N GLY A 156 -13.01 -12.48 -10.21
CA GLY A 156 -13.21 -12.35 -11.64
C GLY A 156 -12.13 -13.08 -12.44
N ASN A 157 -12.57 -14.02 -13.28
CA ASN A 157 -11.74 -14.89 -14.12
C ASN A 157 -10.53 -15.49 -13.38
N TRP A 158 -10.70 -15.88 -12.12
CA TRP A 158 -9.64 -16.51 -11.31
C TRP A 158 -9.00 -17.71 -12.02
N GLU A 159 -9.73 -18.45 -12.84
CA GLU A 159 -9.24 -19.58 -13.64
C GLU A 159 -8.17 -19.20 -14.67
N ARG A 160 -8.07 -17.92 -15.03
CA ARG A 160 -7.08 -17.39 -15.97
C ARG A 160 -5.88 -16.76 -15.26
N LYS A 161 -5.94 -16.58 -13.93
CA LYS A 161 -4.83 -16.05 -13.14
C LYS A 161 -3.75 -17.09 -12.95
N ARG A 162 -2.49 -16.67 -12.81
CA ARG A 162 -1.40 -17.57 -12.43
C ARG A 162 -1.60 -18.05 -10.99
N PRO A 163 -1.16 -19.27 -10.64
CA PRO A 163 -1.42 -19.85 -9.33
C PRO A 163 -0.95 -19.01 -8.13
N VAL A 164 0.14 -18.24 -8.26
CA VAL A 164 0.63 -17.34 -7.19
C VAL A 164 -0.36 -16.21 -6.89
N TRP A 165 -0.99 -15.63 -7.90
CA TRP A 165 -1.99 -14.57 -7.72
C TRP A 165 -3.29 -15.10 -7.14
N VAL A 166 -3.62 -16.36 -7.45
CA VAL A 166 -4.75 -17.06 -6.84
C VAL A 166 -4.48 -17.34 -5.37
N MET A 167 -3.26 -17.73 -5.01
CA MET A 167 -2.85 -17.88 -3.61
C MET A 167 -2.99 -16.56 -2.84
N LEU A 168 -2.51 -15.44 -3.40
CA LEU A 168 -2.68 -14.10 -2.82
C LEU A 168 -4.15 -13.71 -2.65
N MET A 169 -4.95 -13.94 -3.69
CA MET A 169 -6.40 -13.72 -3.66
C MET A 169 -7.06 -14.55 -2.56
N VAL A 170 -6.78 -15.84 -2.46
CA VAL A 170 -7.35 -16.72 -1.42
C VAL A 170 -6.94 -16.26 -0.03
N ASN A 171 -5.70 -15.80 0.15
CA ASN A 171 -5.25 -15.28 1.44
C ASN A 171 -6.07 -14.08 1.91
N SER A 172 -6.55 -13.24 0.99
CA SER A 172 -7.34 -12.03 1.30
C SER A 172 -8.87 -12.25 1.27
N LEU A 173 -9.36 -13.49 1.27
CA LEU A 173 -10.79 -13.81 1.26
C LEU A 173 -11.31 -14.12 2.67
N THR A 174 -10.91 -13.33 3.67
CA THR A 174 -11.39 -13.43 5.05
C THR A 174 -12.56 -12.47 5.33
N GLU A 175 -13.32 -12.73 6.41
CA GLU A 175 -14.40 -11.83 6.83
C GLU A 175 -13.91 -10.39 7.08
N SER A 176 -12.75 -10.22 7.71
CA SER A 176 -12.20 -8.88 8.02
C SER A 176 -11.79 -8.13 6.76
N ASP A 177 -11.12 -8.80 5.82
CA ASP A 177 -10.68 -8.18 4.57
C ASP A 177 -11.89 -7.78 3.70
N ILE A 178 -12.90 -8.65 3.62
CA ILE A 178 -14.11 -8.40 2.82
C ILE A 178 -14.96 -7.26 3.37
N ARG A 179 -15.10 -7.11 4.69
CA ARG A 179 -15.90 -6.04 5.30
C ARG A 179 -15.44 -4.64 4.94
N SER A 180 -14.16 -4.51 4.60
CA SER A 180 -13.52 -3.22 4.36
C SER A 180 -13.18 -2.96 2.89
N ARG A 181 -13.61 -3.86 2.00
CA ARG A 181 -13.41 -3.74 0.55
C ARG A 181 -14.14 -2.51 -0.02
N GLU A 182 -13.66 -2.00 -1.16
CA GLU A 182 -14.07 -0.74 -1.80
C GLU A 182 -13.59 0.56 -1.10
N VAL A 183 -13.12 0.50 0.14
CA VAL A 183 -12.45 1.65 0.77
C VAL A 183 -11.02 1.74 0.21
N PRO A 184 -10.57 2.91 -0.28
CA PRO A 184 -9.19 3.08 -0.73
C PRO A 184 -8.18 2.65 0.33
N VAL A 185 -7.16 1.90 -0.08
CA VAL A 185 -6.00 1.66 0.80
C VAL A 185 -5.25 2.96 1.06
N LEU A 186 -4.50 3.04 2.16
CA LEU A 186 -3.79 4.26 2.58
C LEU A 186 -2.93 4.87 1.45
N ASP A 187 -2.24 4.02 0.69
CA ASP A 187 -1.38 4.42 -0.43
C ASP A 187 -2.16 5.17 -1.52
N LEU A 188 -3.28 4.58 -1.96
CA LEU A 188 -4.15 5.18 -2.97
C LEU A 188 -4.82 6.45 -2.45
N TYR A 189 -5.28 6.44 -1.19
CA TYR A 189 -5.86 7.62 -0.55
C TYR A 189 -4.88 8.79 -0.58
N LEU A 190 -3.62 8.56 -0.20
CA LEU A 190 -2.57 9.60 -0.24
C LEU A 190 -2.30 10.10 -1.67
N ALA A 191 -2.28 9.20 -2.66
CA ALA A 191 -2.12 9.60 -4.05
C ALA A 191 -3.28 10.50 -4.53
N GLN A 192 -4.52 10.13 -4.22
CA GLN A 192 -5.71 10.93 -4.52
C GLN A 192 -5.70 12.28 -3.81
N GLU A 193 -5.31 12.33 -2.53
CA GLU A 193 -5.17 13.59 -1.80
C GLU A 193 -4.06 14.46 -2.37
N ALA A 194 -2.94 13.88 -2.82
CA ALA A 194 -1.88 14.62 -3.47
C ALA A 194 -2.36 15.29 -4.77
N GLU A 195 -3.13 14.57 -5.60
CA GLU A 195 -3.75 15.11 -6.82
C GLU A 195 -4.76 16.22 -6.51
N LYS A 196 -5.65 16.03 -5.51
CA LYS A 196 -6.60 17.07 -5.06
C LYS A 196 -5.89 18.33 -4.58
N MET A 197 -4.72 18.18 -3.96
CA MET A 197 -3.88 19.28 -3.48
C MET A 197 -2.95 19.85 -4.57
N THR A 198 -3.11 19.41 -5.83
CA THR A 198 -2.30 19.82 -6.99
C THR A 198 -0.79 19.66 -6.75
N LYS A 199 -0.40 18.62 -6.01
CA LYS A 199 1.01 18.25 -5.81
C LYS A 199 1.51 17.51 -7.05
N THR A 200 2.84 17.48 -7.23
CA THR A 200 3.42 16.64 -8.29
C THR A 200 3.60 15.23 -7.74
N THR A 201 3.00 14.25 -8.40
CA THR A 201 3.10 12.83 -8.01
C THR A 201 4.07 12.09 -8.94
N GLY A 202 4.72 11.05 -8.40
CA GLY A 202 5.58 10.15 -9.16
C GLY A 202 5.63 8.75 -8.53
N ALA A 203 6.23 7.81 -9.24
CA ALA A 203 6.42 6.43 -8.79
C ALA A 203 7.89 6.03 -8.86
N VAL A 204 8.38 5.31 -7.85
CA VAL A 204 9.78 4.90 -7.77
C VAL A 204 10.04 3.51 -8.36
N GLU A 205 8.99 2.79 -8.75
CA GLU A 205 9.06 1.44 -9.29
C GLU A 205 8.24 1.27 -10.56
N GLU A 206 8.57 0.21 -11.30
CA GLU A 206 7.80 -0.30 -12.43
C GLU A 206 6.92 -1.47 -12.01
N VAL A 207 5.80 -1.66 -12.70
CA VAL A 207 4.89 -2.79 -12.47
C VAL A 207 5.62 -4.14 -12.60
N ASP A 208 6.45 -4.27 -13.62
CA ASP A 208 7.19 -5.50 -13.89
C ASP A 208 8.18 -5.86 -12.75
N GLU A 209 8.71 -4.87 -12.03
CA GLU A 209 9.59 -5.07 -10.88
C GLU A 209 8.86 -5.69 -9.68
N GLN A 210 7.54 -5.52 -9.58
CA GLN A 210 6.71 -6.19 -8.57
C GLN A 210 6.18 -7.54 -9.05
N CYS A 211 5.84 -7.65 -10.35
CA CYS A 211 5.27 -8.88 -10.89
C CYS A 211 6.30 -10.01 -11.05
N ARG A 212 7.55 -9.70 -11.44
CA ARG A 212 8.57 -10.71 -11.73
C ARG A 212 8.89 -11.59 -10.51
N PRO A 213 9.13 -11.04 -9.30
CA PRO A 213 9.36 -11.88 -8.12
C PRO A 213 8.22 -12.87 -7.85
N LEU A 214 6.97 -12.42 -7.94
CA LEU A 214 5.79 -13.28 -7.72
C LEU A 214 5.68 -14.37 -8.79
N ASN A 215 5.87 -14.01 -10.05
CA ASN A 215 5.82 -14.94 -11.18
C ASN A 215 7.07 -15.83 -11.32
N GLY A 216 8.12 -15.56 -10.54
CA GLY A 216 9.41 -16.26 -10.60
C GLY A 216 9.52 -17.50 -9.72
N LEU A 217 8.53 -17.77 -8.85
CA LEU A 217 8.48 -19.00 -8.07
C LEU A 217 8.41 -20.23 -8.98
N ASN A 218 9.11 -21.30 -8.59
CA ASN A 218 9.02 -22.55 -9.33
C ASN A 218 7.64 -23.19 -9.13
N PHE A 219 7.21 -24.00 -10.10
CA PHE A 219 5.87 -24.56 -10.09
C PHE A 219 5.55 -25.38 -8.81
N SER A 220 6.49 -26.19 -8.34
CA SER A 220 6.32 -26.97 -7.10
C SER A 220 6.13 -26.09 -5.86
N GLN A 221 6.85 -24.97 -5.77
CA GLN A 221 6.74 -23.99 -4.68
C GLN A 221 5.37 -23.33 -4.69
N VAL A 222 4.86 -22.94 -5.87
CA VAL A 222 3.55 -22.30 -5.96
C VAL A 222 2.41 -23.29 -5.64
N VAL A 223 2.52 -24.54 -6.10
CA VAL A 223 1.57 -25.60 -5.73
C VAL A 223 1.56 -25.83 -4.23
N PHE A 224 2.75 -25.94 -3.61
CA PHE A 224 2.89 -26.05 -2.16
C PHE A 224 2.25 -24.86 -1.44
N ALA A 225 2.60 -23.64 -1.85
CA ALA A 225 2.13 -22.42 -1.21
C ALA A 225 0.60 -22.29 -1.29
N LEU A 226 0.01 -22.48 -2.48
CA LEU A 226 -1.45 -22.45 -2.65
C LEU A 226 -2.14 -23.53 -1.81
N ASN A 227 -1.61 -24.75 -1.79
CA ASN A 227 -2.15 -25.85 -0.99
C ASN A 227 -2.09 -25.56 0.52
N HIS A 228 -0.99 -24.94 0.97
CA HIS A 228 -0.81 -24.54 2.36
C HIS A 228 -1.76 -23.40 2.74
N THR A 229 -1.87 -22.36 1.92
CA THR A 229 -2.81 -21.24 2.12
C THR A 229 -4.27 -21.72 2.21
N LEU A 230 -4.68 -22.64 1.35
CA LEU A 230 -6.02 -23.26 1.44
C LEU A 230 -6.22 -24.00 2.76
N SER A 231 -5.19 -24.71 3.23
CA SER A 231 -5.24 -25.44 4.50
C SER A 231 -5.36 -24.51 5.71
N LEU A 232 -4.62 -23.39 5.72
CA LEU A 232 -4.74 -22.36 6.76
C LEU A 232 -6.15 -21.76 6.79
N GLN A 233 -6.68 -21.36 5.62
CA GLN A 233 -8.03 -20.80 5.51
C GLN A 233 -9.09 -21.80 5.98
N GLU A 234 -8.94 -23.09 5.69
CA GLU A 234 -9.86 -24.14 6.16
C GLU A 234 -9.77 -24.43 7.66
N GLN A 235 -8.57 -24.36 8.25
CA GLN A 235 -8.39 -24.47 9.69
C GLN A 235 -9.09 -23.33 10.43
N HIS A 236 -8.96 -22.09 9.93
CA HIS A 236 -9.70 -20.93 10.44
C HIS A 236 -11.22 -21.17 10.45
N LYS A 237 -11.79 -21.79 9.41
CA LYS A 237 -13.24 -22.14 9.35
C LYS A 237 -13.65 -23.07 10.49
N SER A 238 -12.80 -24.02 10.86
CA SER A 238 -13.11 -25.05 11.86
C SER A 238 -13.04 -24.56 13.32
N ARG A 239 -12.78 -23.26 13.56
CA ARG A 239 -12.54 -22.66 14.90
C ARG A 239 -11.43 -23.33 15.73
N ARG A 240 -10.60 -24.16 15.10
CA ARG A 240 -9.32 -24.63 15.66
C ARG A 240 -8.24 -23.67 15.18
N SER A 241 -8.02 -22.57 15.90
CA SER A 241 -6.97 -21.63 15.57
C SER A 241 -6.23 -21.24 16.84
N ASP A 242 -4.97 -21.67 16.91
CA ASP A 242 -3.92 -20.87 17.54
C ASP A 242 -3.89 -19.49 16.86
N LYS A 243 -3.45 -18.45 17.59
CA LYS A 243 -3.41 -17.05 17.11
C LYS A 243 -2.57 -16.93 15.83
N VAL A 244 -3.21 -16.93 14.67
CA VAL A 244 -2.58 -16.53 13.40
C VAL A 244 -2.62 -15.01 13.34
N TYR A 245 -1.51 -14.40 12.93
CA TYR A 245 -1.40 -12.95 12.76
C TYR A 245 -2.37 -12.47 11.67
N THR A 246 -3.28 -11.55 12.00
CA THR A 246 -4.34 -11.06 11.09
C THR A 246 -4.10 -9.64 10.59
N THR A 247 -4.85 -9.22 9.56
CA THR A 247 -4.91 -7.81 9.12
C THR A 247 -5.33 -6.88 10.28
N ASP A 248 -6.20 -7.34 11.18
CA ASP A 248 -6.61 -6.56 12.36
C ASP A 248 -5.47 -6.38 13.37
N ASP A 249 -4.63 -7.40 13.54
CA ASP A 249 -3.41 -7.30 14.35
C ASP A 249 -2.44 -6.29 13.72
N LEU A 250 -2.21 -6.35 12.40
CA LEU A 250 -1.41 -5.36 11.66
C LEU A 250 -1.88 -3.92 11.90
N ILE A 251 -3.17 -3.67 11.74
CA ILE A 251 -3.77 -2.35 11.97
C ILE A 251 -3.57 -1.91 13.42
N ARG A 252 -3.72 -2.83 14.38
CA ARG A 252 -3.51 -2.54 15.79
C ARG A 252 -2.07 -2.15 16.06
N HIS A 253 -1.09 -2.94 15.62
CA HIS A 253 0.34 -2.65 15.79
C HIS A 253 0.72 -1.30 15.15
N TYR A 254 0.24 -1.05 13.93
CA TYR A 254 0.47 0.22 13.23
C TYR A 254 -0.11 1.42 13.98
N ASN A 255 -1.38 1.37 14.37
CA ASN A 255 -2.05 2.45 15.12
C ASN A 255 -1.43 2.69 16.50
N CYS A 256 -0.75 1.69 17.05
CA CYS A 256 -0.09 1.76 18.35
C CYS A 256 1.38 2.20 18.28
N GLY A 257 1.92 2.46 17.08
CA GLY A 257 3.30 2.90 16.87
C GLY A 257 4.34 1.82 17.11
N ASP A 258 3.96 0.54 16.98
CA ASP A 258 4.91 -0.57 17.08
C ASP A 258 5.82 -0.58 15.83
N LEU A 259 7.13 -0.70 16.01
CA LEU A 259 8.13 -0.69 14.94
C LEU A 259 8.74 -2.09 14.69
N ASP A 260 8.07 -3.17 15.10
CA ASP A 260 8.51 -4.54 14.83
C ASP A 260 8.55 -4.85 13.32
N ALA A 261 9.77 -4.97 12.79
CA ALA A 261 10.01 -5.22 11.38
C ALA A 261 9.41 -6.54 10.86
N VAL A 262 9.23 -7.56 11.71
CA VAL A 262 8.69 -8.86 11.27
C VAL A 262 7.25 -8.68 10.78
N ILE A 263 6.46 -7.94 11.56
CA ILE A 263 5.06 -7.63 11.29
C ILE A 263 4.90 -6.90 9.95
N PHE A 264 5.64 -5.81 9.74
CA PHE A 264 5.43 -4.95 8.58
C PHE A 264 6.08 -5.47 7.31
N SER A 265 7.12 -6.32 7.42
CA SER A 265 7.75 -6.94 6.26
C SER A 265 6.79 -7.86 5.48
N GLN A 266 5.82 -8.48 6.15
CA GLN A 266 4.84 -9.36 5.52
C GLN A 266 3.82 -8.56 4.70
N ASP A 267 3.27 -7.47 5.26
CA ASP A 267 2.36 -6.56 4.54
C ASP A 267 3.04 -5.91 3.33
N THR A 268 4.29 -5.44 3.52
CA THR A 268 5.06 -4.77 2.46
C THR A 268 5.38 -5.72 1.29
N ALA A 269 5.60 -7.00 1.59
CA ALA A 269 5.78 -8.02 0.56
C ALA A 269 4.45 -8.51 -0.05
N GLN A 270 3.31 -8.22 0.60
CA GLN A 270 1.96 -8.67 0.20
C GLN A 270 1.86 -10.19 -0.02
N VAL A 271 2.60 -11.00 0.75
CA VAL A 271 2.61 -12.47 0.66
C VAL A 271 2.22 -13.11 1.99
N PRO A 272 1.50 -14.25 1.98
CA PRO A 272 1.18 -14.98 3.20
C PRO A 272 2.44 -15.54 3.87
N TYR A 273 2.46 -15.54 5.19
CA TYR A 273 3.46 -16.28 5.94
C TYR A 273 3.16 -17.79 5.86
N LEU A 274 4.10 -18.56 5.31
CA LEU A 274 3.94 -20.01 5.12
C LEU A 274 4.54 -20.84 6.26
N GLY A 275 5.26 -20.21 7.20
CA GLY A 275 5.85 -20.89 8.34
C GLY A 275 4.78 -21.33 9.35
N ASN A 276 4.78 -22.61 9.70
CA ASN A 276 3.97 -23.14 10.80
C ASN A 276 4.76 -24.21 11.54
N SER A 277 4.86 -24.08 12.87
CA SER A 277 5.61 -24.99 13.75
C SER A 277 5.11 -26.45 13.70
N SER A 278 3.90 -26.67 13.19
CA SER A 278 3.28 -27.98 13.02
C SER A 278 3.58 -28.66 11.68
N LEU A 279 4.33 -28.00 10.79
CA LEU A 279 4.66 -28.54 9.48
C LEU A 279 5.65 -29.71 9.57
N PRO A 280 5.49 -30.75 8.72
CA PRO A 280 6.53 -31.76 8.53
C PRO A 280 7.87 -31.11 8.09
N PRO A 281 9.04 -31.70 8.44
CA PRO A 281 10.33 -31.08 8.17
C PRO A 281 10.57 -30.65 6.72
N MET A 282 10.13 -31.45 5.74
CA MET A 282 10.28 -31.14 4.32
C MET A 282 9.41 -29.95 3.88
N GLU A 283 8.18 -29.86 4.40
CA GLU A 283 7.28 -28.75 4.14
C GLU A 283 7.75 -27.46 4.82
N ALA A 284 8.24 -27.57 6.06
CA ALA A 284 8.85 -26.44 6.77
C ALA A 284 10.07 -25.89 6.02
N ALA A 285 10.93 -26.76 5.49
CA ALA A 285 12.06 -26.35 4.66
C ALA A 285 11.60 -25.65 3.36
N THR A 286 10.53 -26.14 2.74
CA THR A 286 9.97 -25.53 1.52
C THR A 286 9.38 -24.15 1.81
N ALA A 287 8.63 -24.00 2.91
CA ALA A 287 8.11 -22.72 3.36
C ALA A 287 9.24 -21.71 3.63
N GLN A 288 10.29 -22.12 4.34
CA GLN A 288 11.45 -21.27 4.62
C GLN A 288 12.16 -20.80 3.35
N LEU A 289 12.29 -21.68 2.34
CA LEU A 289 12.88 -21.30 1.05
C LEU A 289 12.05 -20.25 0.31
N ILE A 290 10.73 -20.37 0.35
CA ILE A 290 9.81 -19.40 -0.27
C ILE A 290 9.86 -18.07 0.48
N ASP A 291 9.81 -18.10 1.81
CA ASP A 291 9.90 -16.90 2.65
C ASP A 291 11.24 -16.18 2.44
N GLN A 292 12.34 -16.92 2.36
CA GLN A 292 13.67 -16.36 2.08
C GLN A 292 13.74 -15.73 0.69
N TYR A 293 13.18 -16.39 -0.33
CA TYR A 293 13.12 -15.86 -1.69
C TYR A 293 12.33 -14.54 -1.74
N PHE A 294 11.13 -14.49 -1.17
CA PHE A 294 10.32 -13.27 -1.16
C PHE A 294 10.98 -12.17 -0.34
N ARG A 295 11.58 -12.47 0.81
CA ARG A 295 12.32 -11.47 1.59
C ARG A 295 13.50 -10.89 0.79
N GLU A 296 14.22 -11.72 0.03
CA GLU A 296 15.32 -11.24 -0.81
C GLU A 296 14.83 -10.38 -1.98
N GLU A 297 13.81 -10.84 -2.73
CA GLU A 297 13.35 -10.15 -3.94
C GLU A 297 12.44 -8.94 -3.65
N LEU A 298 11.51 -9.07 -2.70
CA LEU A 298 10.47 -8.07 -2.41
C LEU A 298 10.84 -7.10 -1.28
N ILE A 299 11.87 -7.39 -0.47
CA ILE A 299 12.38 -6.44 0.53
C ILE A 299 13.78 -5.99 0.17
N TYR A 300 14.78 -6.87 0.17
CA TYR A 300 16.18 -6.42 0.10
C TYR A 300 16.59 -5.85 -1.26
N ARG A 301 16.37 -6.58 -2.35
CA ARG A 301 16.66 -6.07 -3.71
C ARG A 301 15.76 -4.90 -4.09
N ARG A 302 14.53 -4.92 -3.60
CA ARG A 302 13.56 -3.84 -3.80
C ARG A 302 14.04 -2.55 -3.11
N ASN A 303 14.44 -2.64 -1.83
CA ASN A 303 15.02 -1.52 -1.06
C ASN A 303 16.25 -0.92 -1.72
N GLU A 304 17.15 -1.75 -2.27
CA GLU A 304 18.35 -1.27 -2.95
C GLU A 304 18.00 -0.42 -4.19
N ARG A 305 17.06 -0.89 -5.01
CA ARG A 305 16.58 -0.16 -6.19
C ARG A 305 15.84 1.12 -5.80
N MET A 306 14.87 1.02 -4.90
CA MET A 306 14.08 2.15 -4.42
C MET A 306 14.98 3.22 -3.79
N GLY A 307 15.88 2.83 -2.90
CA GLY A 307 16.82 3.72 -2.23
C GLY A 307 17.78 4.40 -3.21
N SER A 308 18.28 3.69 -4.21
CA SER A 308 19.16 4.26 -5.24
C SER A 308 18.44 5.34 -6.05
N ARG A 309 17.19 5.07 -6.47
CA ARG A 309 16.35 6.05 -7.17
C ARG A 309 16.05 7.26 -6.27
N VAL A 310 15.62 7.02 -5.02
CA VAL A 310 15.38 8.08 -4.02
C VAL A 310 16.60 8.99 -3.85
N VAL A 311 17.81 8.42 -3.73
CA VAL A 311 19.06 9.19 -3.66
C VAL A 311 19.25 10.03 -4.92
N GLN A 312 19.05 9.42 -6.10
CA GLN A 312 19.17 10.12 -7.37
C GLN A 312 18.25 11.33 -7.46
N VAL A 313 16.95 11.20 -7.14
CA VAL A 313 16.01 12.34 -7.26
C VAL A 313 16.32 13.47 -6.29
N MET A 314 16.78 13.15 -5.08
CA MET A 314 17.16 14.17 -4.10
C MET A 314 18.44 14.90 -4.52
N LEU A 315 19.39 14.22 -5.16
CA LEU A 315 20.61 14.83 -5.68
C LEU A 315 20.37 15.67 -6.95
N GLU A 316 19.47 15.23 -7.83
CA GLU A 316 19.11 15.97 -9.06
C GLU A 316 18.24 17.21 -8.77
N HIS A 317 17.51 17.21 -7.65
CA HIS A 317 16.60 18.28 -7.26
C HIS A 317 16.79 18.72 -5.79
N PRO A 318 17.98 19.21 -5.41
CA PRO A 318 18.30 19.58 -4.02
C PRO A 318 17.46 20.76 -3.51
N GLU A 319 16.88 21.56 -4.42
CA GLU A 319 16.02 22.70 -4.10
C GLU A 319 14.57 22.30 -3.77
N ARG A 320 14.24 21.01 -3.90
CA ARG A 320 12.87 20.49 -3.75
C ARG A 320 12.69 19.67 -2.48
N SER A 321 11.47 19.74 -1.95
CA SER A 321 11.00 18.87 -0.87
C SER A 321 10.23 17.71 -1.47
N PHE A 322 10.53 16.50 -0.98
CA PHE A 322 9.86 15.26 -1.36
C PHE A 322 9.19 14.59 -0.15
N PHE A 323 8.04 13.97 -0.38
CA PHE A 323 7.38 13.06 0.54
C PHE A 323 7.28 11.68 -0.10
N PHE A 324 8.08 10.73 0.38
CA PHE A 324 8.09 9.35 -0.08
C PHE A 324 7.14 8.52 0.79
N ALA A 325 6.10 7.94 0.20
CA ALA A 325 5.13 7.09 0.89
C ALA A 325 5.27 5.65 0.39
N PHE A 326 5.94 4.81 1.18
CA PHE A 326 6.24 3.40 0.87
C PHE A 326 5.80 2.52 2.03
N GLY A 327 5.59 1.23 1.80
CA GLY A 327 5.28 0.24 2.81
C GLY A 327 6.24 0.30 4.00
N ALA A 328 5.71 0.27 5.22
CA ALA A 328 6.48 0.46 6.46
C ALA A 328 7.65 -0.53 6.60
N GLY A 329 7.52 -1.74 6.04
CA GLY A 329 8.59 -2.75 6.02
C GLY A 329 9.83 -2.34 5.23
N HIS A 330 9.75 -1.34 4.35
CA HIS A 330 10.91 -0.79 3.64
C HIS A 330 11.81 0.09 4.51
N PHE A 331 11.32 0.52 5.68
CA PHE A 331 12.04 1.40 6.62
C PHE A 331 12.44 0.72 7.93
N LEU A 332 11.98 -0.51 8.16
CA LEU A 332 12.19 -1.25 9.42
C LEU A 332 13.13 -2.44 9.24
N GLY A 333 13.99 -2.66 10.24
CA GLY A 333 15.00 -3.72 10.23
C GLY A 333 16.31 -3.30 9.57
N ASN A 334 16.95 -4.24 8.86
CA ASN A 334 18.26 -4.05 8.22
C ASN A 334 18.12 -4.01 6.70
N ARG A 335 19.07 -3.35 6.01
CA ARG A 335 19.08 -3.19 4.55
C ARG A 335 17.82 -2.45 4.06
N THR A 336 17.45 -1.42 4.79
CA THR A 336 16.27 -0.58 4.53
C THR A 336 16.57 0.45 3.44
N VAL A 337 15.53 1.08 2.89
CA VAL A 337 15.68 2.26 2.02
C VAL A 337 16.45 3.37 2.75
N LEU A 338 16.22 3.54 4.05
CA LEU A 338 16.93 4.53 4.86
C LEU A 338 18.42 4.24 4.97
N ASP A 339 18.83 2.97 5.00
CA ASP A 339 20.25 2.59 5.05
C ASP A 339 20.96 2.95 3.74
N VAL A 340 20.31 2.75 2.59
CA VAL A 340 20.83 3.18 1.28
C VAL A 340 20.99 4.70 1.23
N VAL A 341 19.97 5.44 1.69
CA VAL A 341 19.99 6.91 1.74
C VAL A 341 21.09 7.43 2.67
N ARG A 342 21.25 6.83 3.85
CA ARG A 342 22.34 7.16 4.79
C ARG A 342 23.71 6.86 4.21
N ALA A 343 23.87 5.72 3.54
CA ALA A 343 25.12 5.35 2.89
C ALA A 343 25.53 6.37 1.82
N ALA A 344 24.56 7.00 1.14
CA ALA A 344 24.80 8.08 0.19
C ALA A 344 25.14 9.44 0.85
N GLY A 345 25.28 9.50 2.17
CA GLY A 345 25.72 10.70 2.90
C GLY A 345 24.59 11.58 3.43
N PHE A 346 23.32 11.22 3.20
CA PHE A 346 22.19 11.97 3.73
C PHE A 346 21.99 11.70 5.23
N GLN A 347 21.75 12.76 6.00
CA GLN A 347 21.40 12.63 7.41
C GLN A 347 19.90 12.36 7.55
N VAL A 348 19.54 11.13 7.95
CA VAL A 348 18.15 10.71 8.17
C VAL A 348 17.89 10.55 9.66
N MET A 349 16.84 11.21 10.17
CA MET A 349 16.37 11.05 11.54
C MET A 349 14.94 10.54 11.58
N HIS A 350 14.63 9.71 12.58
CA HIS A 350 13.24 9.38 12.93
C HIS A 350 12.56 10.59 13.58
N VAL A 351 11.26 10.73 13.34
CA VAL A 351 10.48 11.91 13.74
C VAL A 351 9.30 11.47 14.60
N GLY A 352 9.48 11.48 15.92
CA GLY A 352 8.42 11.11 16.87
C GLY A 352 7.15 11.98 16.74
N PRO A 353 5.97 11.51 17.19
CA PRO A 353 4.67 12.16 16.96
C PRO A 353 4.57 13.62 17.42
N ASP A 354 5.29 13.99 18.48
CA ASP A 354 5.28 15.34 19.07
C ASP A 354 6.38 16.26 18.51
N TYR A 355 7.22 15.76 17.60
CA TYR A 355 8.30 16.54 17.02
C TYR A 355 7.77 17.74 16.21
N ARG A 356 8.30 18.93 16.51
CA ARG A 356 7.91 20.18 15.86
C ARG A 356 8.67 20.39 14.55
N LEU A 357 7.97 20.24 13.43
CA LEU A 357 8.52 20.51 12.10
C LEU A 357 8.82 22.01 11.92
N LYS A 358 9.99 22.32 11.37
CA LYS A 358 10.34 23.69 10.97
C LYS A 358 9.48 24.08 9.76
N LYS A 359 8.83 25.24 9.83
CA LYS A 359 8.11 25.80 8.68
C LYS A 359 9.12 26.18 7.59
N HIS A 360 8.93 25.65 6.40
CA HIS A 360 9.59 26.13 5.19
C HIS A 360 8.51 26.60 4.21
N LYS A 361 8.80 27.67 3.45
CA LYS A 361 7.85 28.20 2.44
C LYS A 361 7.87 27.26 1.24
N ARG A 362 6.68 26.88 0.74
CA ARG A 362 6.56 26.22 -0.56
C ARG A 362 7.24 27.08 -1.65
N PRO A 363 8.08 26.51 -2.52
CA PRO A 363 8.64 27.21 -3.67
C PRO A 363 7.61 27.98 -4.50
N THR A 364 6.39 27.45 -4.65
CA THR A 364 5.26 28.11 -5.35
C THR A 364 4.81 29.45 -4.71
N GLN A 365 5.15 29.69 -3.45
CA GLN A 365 4.89 30.96 -2.76
C GLN A 365 6.07 31.95 -2.82
N ARG A 366 7.19 31.62 -3.47
CA ARG A 366 8.37 32.51 -3.62
C ARG A 366 8.37 33.40 -4.87
N GLY A 367 7.31 33.35 -5.69
CA GLY A 367 7.17 34.19 -6.88
C GLY A 367 7.88 33.59 -8.10
N GLY A 368 7.15 33.46 -9.20
CA GLY A 368 7.61 32.85 -10.45
C GLY A 368 7.15 31.39 -10.58
N ALA A 369 5.98 31.18 -11.18
CA ALA A 369 5.49 29.86 -11.56
C ALA A 369 6.34 29.30 -12.71
N VAL A 370 7.45 28.66 -12.40
CA VAL A 370 7.96 27.61 -13.27
C VAL A 370 7.24 26.35 -12.80
N LEU A 371 6.17 25.98 -13.52
CA LEU A 371 5.57 24.65 -13.38
C LEU A 371 6.71 23.63 -13.52
N PRO A 372 6.95 22.75 -12.53
CA PRO A 372 7.93 21.71 -12.70
C PRO A 372 7.54 20.88 -13.92
N ASP A 373 8.51 20.57 -14.79
CA ASP A 373 8.26 19.72 -15.95
C ASP A 373 7.76 18.36 -15.45
N THR A 374 6.45 18.15 -15.57
CA THR A 374 5.72 16.95 -15.13
C THR A 374 6.28 15.67 -15.76
N LYS A 375 7.07 15.78 -16.84
CA LYS A 375 7.75 14.65 -17.49
C LYS A 375 8.90 14.08 -16.66
N VAL A 376 9.52 14.85 -15.77
CA VAL A 376 10.70 14.40 -15.01
C VAL A 376 10.32 13.38 -13.93
N LEU A 377 9.20 13.59 -13.23
CA LEU A 377 8.75 12.67 -12.17
C LEU A 377 7.93 11.49 -12.71
N LYS A 378 7.30 11.63 -13.88
CA LYS A 378 6.57 10.52 -14.53
C LYS A 378 7.48 9.45 -15.14
N ASN A 379 8.69 9.81 -15.56
CA ASN A 379 9.67 8.86 -16.13
C ASN A 379 10.69 8.36 -15.09
N PHE A 380 10.47 8.64 -13.81
CA PHE A 380 11.42 8.37 -12.74
C PHE A 380 11.61 6.88 -12.45
N SER A 381 10.55 6.09 -12.58
CA SER A 381 10.60 4.64 -12.47
C SER A 381 11.49 3.99 -13.55
N HIS A 382 11.67 4.65 -14.69
CA HIS A 382 12.59 4.24 -15.77
C HIS A 382 14.04 4.69 -15.58
N ALA A 383 14.36 5.46 -14.53
CA ALA A 383 15.73 5.90 -14.28
C ALA A 383 16.63 4.65 -14.18
N PRO A 384 17.70 4.56 -15.00
CA PRO A 384 18.61 3.44 -14.93
C PRO A 384 19.21 3.37 -13.53
N ASN A 385 19.50 2.16 -13.01
CA ASN A 385 20.31 1.92 -11.80
C ASN A 385 21.78 2.37 -11.98
N ARG A 386 22.01 3.50 -12.64
CA ARG A 386 23.26 4.22 -12.70
C ARG A 386 23.05 5.48 -11.89
N LEU A 387 23.43 5.44 -10.62
CA LEU A 387 24.01 6.62 -10.00
C LEU A 387 25.00 7.18 -11.02
N LEU A 388 24.70 8.35 -11.59
CA LEU A 388 25.59 8.99 -12.55
C LEU A 388 26.95 9.11 -11.89
N LEU A 389 27.90 8.30 -12.37
CA LEU A 389 29.29 8.16 -11.90
C LEU A 389 30.10 9.46 -12.10
N HIS A 390 29.45 10.62 -12.29
CA HIS A 390 30.10 11.84 -12.75
C HIS A 390 29.76 13.11 -11.98
N GLN A 391 29.15 12.99 -10.81
CA GLN A 391 29.42 13.97 -9.75
C GLN A 391 30.26 13.26 -8.70
N GLN A 392 31.35 13.90 -8.28
CA GLN A 392 32.36 13.39 -7.36
C GLN A 392 31.72 12.85 -6.07
N MET A 393 31.29 11.60 -6.13
CA MET A 393 30.98 10.79 -4.97
C MET A 393 32.31 10.42 -4.30
N ASP A 394 32.31 10.39 -2.97
CA ASP A 394 33.44 9.94 -2.17
C ASP A 394 33.97 8.59 -2.71
N PRO A 395 35.27 8.46 -3.04
CA PRO A 395 35.88 7.21 -3.48
C PRO A 395 35.60 6.03 -2.54
N ALA A 396 35.38 6.29 -1.23
CA ALA A 396 34.98 5.28 -0.26
C ALA A 396 33.56 4.75 -0.51
N PHE A 397 32.64 5.62 -0.93
CA PHE A 397 31.26 5.25 -1.28
C PHE A 397 31.20 4.39 -2.54
N THR A 398 31.96 4.75 -3.59
CA THR A 398 32.04 3.93 -4.81
C THR A 398 32.65 2.55 -4.51
N ARG A 399 33.64 2.50 -3.62
CA ARG A 399 34.26 1.24 -3.19
C ARG A 399 33.30 0.36 -2.39
N SER A 400 32.53 0.93 -1.45
CA SER A 400 31.49 0.22 -0.70
C SER A 400 30.39 -0.37 -1.60
N LEU A 401 30.01 0.34 -2.66
CA LEU A 401 28.94 -0.06 -3.59
C LEU A 401 29.42 -1.11 -4.62
N LEU A 402 30.72 -1.15 -4.89
CA LEU A 402 31.35 -2.22 -5.68
C LEU A 402 31.64 -3.46 -4.83
N GLU A 403 32.02 -3.31 -3.57
CA GLU A 403 32.26 -4.42 -2.62
C GLU A 403 30.97 -5.19 -2.29
N SER A 404 29.82 -4.51 -2.20
CA SER A 404 28.51 -5.19 -2.05
C SER A 404 28.13 -6.03 -3.28
N ARG A 405 28.54 -5.58 -4.48
CA ARG A 405 28.31 -6.27 -5.75
C ARG A 405 29.24 -7.47 -5.97
N GLU A 406 30.43 -7.47 -5.38
CA GLU A 406 31.36 -8.61 -5.46
C GLU A 406 31.05 -9.71 -4.44
N ARG A 407 30.51 -9.37 -3.26
CA ARG A 407 30.09 -10.36 -2.23
C ARG A 407 28.90 -11.24 -2.64
N THR A 408 28.20 -10.92 -3.74
CA THR A 408 27.07 -11.70 -4.27
C THR A 408 27.45 -12.68 -5.40
N ARG A 409 28.73 -12.76 -5.78
CA ARG A 409 29.21 -13.79 -6.73
C ARG A 409 29.83 -14.99 -5.99
N PRO A 410 29.34 -16.22 -6.18
CA PRO A 410 30.04 -17.40 -5.68
C PRO A 410 31.34 -17.63 -6.47
N PRO A 411 32.37 -18.27 -5.86
CA PRO A 411 33.65 -18.51 -6.52
C PRO A 411 33.49 -19.51 -7.67
N SER A 412 34.04 -19.18 -8.84
CA SER A 412 34.04 -20.09 -9.99
C SER A 412 35.12 -21.17 -9.82
N THR A 413 34.70 -22.39 -9.54
CA THR A 413 35.52 -23.59 -9.77
C THR A 413 34.71 -24.58 -10.62
N THR A 414 35.01 -24.63 -11.92
CA THR A 414 34.44 -25.58 -12.87
C THR A 414 35.31 -26.84 -12.97
N PRO A 415 34.79 -28.05 -12.71
CA PRO A 415 35.32 -29.30 -13.27
C PRO A 415 34.62 -29.63 -14.61
N PRO A 416 35.23 -30.49 -15.47
CA PRO A 416 34.74 -30.76 -16.83
C PRO A 416 33.44 -31.59 -16.82
N PRO A 417 32.64 -31.55 -17.91
CA PRO A 417 31.27 -32.07 -17.90
C PRO A 417 31.25 -33.60 -18.03
N PRO A 418 30.42 -34.33 -17.25
CA PRO A 418 30.06 -35.68 -17.59
C PRO A 418 28.89 -35.71 -18.59
N LYS A 419 28.90 -36.76 -19.40
CA LYS A 419 28.10 -36.98 -20.60
C LYS A 419 26.60 -37.09 -20.31
N LYS A 420 25.82 -36.61 -21.29
CA LYS A 420 24.36 -36.60 -21.42
C LYS A 420 23.66 -37.85 -20.84
N ALA A 421 22.71 -37.61 -19.95
CA ALA A 421 21.54 -38.46 -19.76
C ALA A 421 20.28 -37.59 -19.95
N HIS A 422 19.41 -38.02 -20.87
CA HIS A 422 18.16 -37.38 -21.26
C HIS A 422 17.21 -37.21 -20.05
N PHE A 423 16.90 -35.97 -19.69
CA PHE A 423 15.68 -35.63 -18.95
C PHE A 423 15.13 -34.29 -19.46
N ASN A 424 13.83 -34.24 -19.72
CA ASN A 424 13.14 -33.30 -20.60
C ASN A 424 13.45 -31.80 -20.36
N HIS A 425 14.14 -31.19 -21.33
CA HIS A 425 14.25 -29.74 -21.51
C HIS A 425 12.95 -29.19 -22.14
N LEU A 426 11.92 -28.92 -21.32
CA LEU A 426 10.74 -28.16 -21.77
C LEU A 426 10.48 -26.88 -20.96
N TRP A 427 11.36 -26.51 -20.01
CA TRP A 427 11.00 -25.52 -18.97
C TRP A 427 12.11 -24.55 -18.61
N VAL A 428 12.76 -23.99 -19.63
CA VAL A 428 13.57 -22.78 -19.49
C VAL A 428 12.88 -21.72 -20.33
N ARG A 429 12.32 -20.72 -19.64
CA ARG A 429 11.56 -19.60 -20.21
C ARG A 429 10.21 -20.03 -20.79
N ILE A 430 9.14 -19.68 -20.07
CA ILE A 430 7.91 -19.28 -20.78
C ILE A 430 8.30 -17.96 -21.45
N ASP A 431 8.96 -18.06 -22.61
CA ASP A 431 9.41 -16.92 -23.39
C ASP A 431 8.18 -16.08 -23.76
N ALA A 432 8.36 -14.77 -23.62
CA ALA A 432 7.47 -13.76 -24.12
C ALA A 432 7.50 -13.82 -25.66
N ASP A 433 6.61 -14.62 -26.26
CA ASP A 433 6.42 -14.60 -27.70
C ASP A 433 5.31 -13.61 -28.11
N GLN A 434 5.66 -12.90 -29.18
CA GLN A 434 4.99 -11.79 -29.85
C GLN A 434 3.55 -12.07 -30.36
N PRO A 435 2.78 -11.03 -30.73
CA PRO A 435 1.34 -11.16 -30.91
C PRO A 435 1.01 -11.88 -32.22
N ALA A 436 0.51 -13.12 -32.11
CA ALA A 436 -0.22 -13.75 -33.20
C ALA A 436 -1.70 -13.32 -33.15
N SER A 437 -2.17 -12.80 -34.27
CA SER A 437 -3.56 -12.40 -34.51
C SER A 437 -4.51 -13.60 -34.45
N SER A 438 -5.44 -13.61 -33.50
CA SER A 438 -6.80 -14.15 -33.64
C SER A 438 -7.64 -13.95 -32.37
N SER A 439 -8.95 -13.77 -32.60
CA SER A 439 -10.10 -13.53 -31.69
C SER A 439 -9.96 -12.44 -30.62
N ALA A 440 -10.53 -11.27 -30.90
CA ALA A 440 -10.61 -10.13 -29.99
C ALA A 440 -11.69 -10.27 -28.88
N SER A 441 -12.64 -11.22 -28.97
CA SER A 441 -13.79 -11.22 -28.04
C SER A 441 -13.51 -11.86 -26.67
N SER A 442 -12.52 -12.75 -26.53
CA SER A 442 -12.16 -13.36 -25.24
C SER A 442 -11.04 -12.61 -24.50
N LYS A 443 -10.22 -11.85 -25.25
CA LYS A 443 -9.09 -11.09 -24.72
C LYS A 443 -9.54 -9.95 -23.81
N ASP A 444 -10.61 -9.27 -24.21
CA ASP A 444 -11.14 -8.14 -23.45
C ASP A 444 -11.81 -8.63 -22.15
N GLY A 445 -12.53 -9.75 -22.17
CA GLY A 445 -13.25 -10.26 -21.01
C GLY A 445 -12.34 -10.64 -19.82
N ASP A 446 -11.24 -11.34 -20.09
CA ASP A 446 -10.28 -11.76 -19.05
C ASP A 446 -9.56 -10.59 -18.40
N ALA A 447 -9.06 -9.67 -19.21
CA ALA A 447 -8.37 -8.49 -18.71
C ALA A 447 -9.32 -7.58 -17.91
N LEU A 448 -10.55 -7.37 -18.41
CA LEU A 448 -11.55 -6.55 -17.71
C LEU A 448 -11.92 -7.12 -16.34
N ALA A 449 -12.08 -8.45 -16.22
CA ALA A 449 -12.40 -9.09 -14.95
C ALA A 449 -11.26 -8.96 -13.92
N VAL A 450 -10.01 -9.13 -14.36
CA VAL A 450 -8.85 -8.96 -13.47
C VAL A 450 -8.63 -7.50 -13.09
N GLU A 451 -8.87 -6.57 -14.01
CA GLU A 451 -8.83 -5.13 -13.76
C GLU A 451 -9.88 -4.71 -12.73
N GLU A 452 -11.13 -5.17 -12.87
CA GLU A 452 -12.17 -4.89 -11.87
C GLU A 452 -11.78 -5.43 -10.48
N GLY A 453 -11.16 -6.62 -10.43
CA GLY A 453 -10.62 -7.17 -9.19
C GLY A 453 -9.51 -6.30 -8.58
N LEU A 454 -8.60 -5.74 -9.39
CA LEU A 454 -7.60 -4.77 -8.92
C LEU A 454 -8.25 -3.48 -8.41
N ARG A 455 -9.32 -3.02 -9.07
CA ARG A 455 -10.03 -1.81 -8.65
C ARG A 455 -10.69 -2.00 -7.29
N VAL A 456 -11.32 -3.14 -7.08
CA VAL A 456 -11.85 -3.51 -5.75
C VAL A 456 -10.74 -3.72 -4.74
N TRP A 457 -9.59 -4.28 -5.15
CA TRP A 457 -8.44 -4.53 -4.28
C TRP A 457 -7.90 -3.25 -3.67
N TYR A 458 -7.65 -2.24 -4.51
CA TYR A 458 -7.08 -0.96 -4.08
C TYR A 458 -8.14 0.05 -3.63
N GLY A 459 -9.42 -0.18 -3.91
CA GLY A 459 -10.51 0.79 -3.71
C GLY A 459 -10.54 1.90 -4.77
N LEU A 460 -10.21 1.57 -6.03
CA LEU A 460 -10.24 2.48 -7.19
C LEU A 460 -11.65 2.70 -7.76
N SER A 461 -12.70 2.33 -7.02
CA SER A 461 -14.08 2.35 -7.51
C SER A 461 -14.42 3.70 -8.15
N GLY A 462 -14.75 3.68 -9.44
CA GLY A 462 -15.35 4.80 -10.14
C GLY A 462 -16.59 5.22 -9.36
N GLY A 463 -16.76 6.52 -9.16
CA GLY A 463 -17.81 7.05 -8.32
C GLY A 463 -19.12 6.29 -8.53
N ARG A 464 -19.64 5.67 -7.46
CA ARG A 464 -21.08 5.58 -7.34
C ARG A 464 -21.59 7.00 -7.64
N PRO A 465 -22.65 7.20 -8.45
CA PRO A 465 -23.30 8.49 -8.43
C PRO A 465 -23.51 8.78 -6.96
N SER A 466 -22.98 9.90 -6.48
CA SER A 466 -23.36 10.40 -5.18
C SER A 466 -24.86 10.20 -5.13
N VAL A 467 -25.35 9.36 -4.22
CA VAL A 467 -26.69 9.64 -3.71
C VAL A 467 -26.50 11.07 -3.27
N ARG A 468 -27.03 12.00 -4.07
CA ARG A 468 -27.14 13.37 -3.64
C ARG A 468 -27.93 13.18 -2.35
N CYS A 469 -27.26 13.30 -1.21
CA CYS A 469 -27.89 14.01 -0.12
C CYS A 469 -28.21 15.35 -0.76
N GLU A 470 -29.40 15.44 -1.36
CA GLU A 470 -30.05 16.73 -1.43
C GLU A 470 -29.88 17.32 -0.05
N PRO A 471 -29.36 18.54 0.07
CA PRO A 471 -29.33 19.20 1.36
C PRO A 471 -30.78 19.18 1.82
N LEU A 472 -31.05 18.39 2.86
CA LEU A 472 -32.30 18.41 3.59
C LEU A 472 -32.40 19.84 4.10
N LEU A 473 -33.07 20.65 3.28
CA LEU A 473 -33.64 21.96 3.53
C LEU A 473 -33.08 22.61 4.80
N LEU A 474 -31.98 23.35 4.66
CA LEU A 474 -31.56 24.37 5.64
C LEU A 474 -32.38 25.68 5.48
N LEU A 475 -33.23 25.77 4.44
CA LEU A 475 -34.15 26.90 4.25
C LEU A 475 -35.22 27.08 5.34
N PRO A 476 -35.84 26.03 5.93
CA PRO A 476 -36.82 26.17 7.00
C PRO A 476 -36.17 26.69 8.29
N LEU A 477 -34.91 26.29 8.59
CA LEU A 477 -34.19 26.77 9.77
C LEU A 477 -33.78 28.24 9.63
N LEU A 478 -33.37 28.68 8.44
CA LEU A 478 -33.07 30.08 8.16
C LEU A 478 -34.33 30.97 8.14
N LEU A 479 -35.47 30.45 7.67
CA LEU A 479 -36.75 31.15 7.72
C LEU A 479 -37.32 31.25 9.15
N LEU A 480 -37.15 30.20 9.97
CA LEU A 480 -37.51 30.21 11.39
C LEU A 480 -36.64 31.19 12.20
N LEU A 481 -35.33 31.26 11.92
CA LEU A 481 -34.43 32.25 12.51
C LEU A 481 -34.78 33.68 12.07
N HIS A 482 -35.16 33.88 10.80
CA HIS A 482 -35.55 35.21 10.31
C HIS A 482 -36.93 35.67 10.84
N HIS A 483 -37.87 34.74 11.07
CA HIS A 483 -39.15 35.05 11.72
C HIS A 483 -39.01 35.26 13.24
N CYS A 484 -38.14 34.52 13.92
CA CYS A 484 -37.85 34.76 15.34
C CYS A 484 -37.16 36.11 15.57
N LEU A 485 -36.21 36.51 14.71
CA LEU A 485 -35.57 37.83 14.83
C LEU A 485 -36.50 39.00 14.47
N LYS A 486 -37.49 38.82 13.58
CA LYS A 486 -38.51 39.85 13.30
C LYS A 486 -39.55 39.97 14.41
N GLY A 487 -39.85 38.88 15.13
CA GLY A 487 -40.78 38.89 16.29
C GLY A 487 -40.22 39.55 17.55
N LEU A 488 -38.89 39.67 17.68
CA LEU A 488 -38.22 40.34 18.80
C LEU A 488 -37.99 41.85 18.59
N LEU A 489 -38.23 42.38 17.39
CA LEU A 489 -37.99 43.79 17.03
C LEU A 489 -39.27 44.63 16.82
N LEU A 490 -40.45 44.05 17.04
CA LEU A 490 -41.74 44.74 16.95
C LEU A 490 -42.63 44.38 18.14
N SER A 491 -42.29 44.87 19.33
CA SER A 491 -43.30 45.10 20.36
C SER A 491 -43.81 46.55 20.21
N PRO A 492 -45.10 46.79 19.97
CA PRO A 492 -45.64 48.13 20.10
C PRO A 492 -45.75 48.49 21.58
N SER A 493 -45.08 49.57 22.00
CA SER A 493 -45.38 50.27 23.24
C SER A 493 -46.81 50.81 23.18
N PRO A 494 -47.62 50.70 24.23
CA PRO A 494 -48.89 51.40 24.29
C PRO A 494 -48.65 52.88 24.65
N LEU A 495 -49.47 53.73 24.02
CA LEU A 495 -49.74 55.14 24.27
C LEU A 495 -49.38 55.67 25.67
N LEU A 496 -48.57 56.73 25.70
CA LEU A 496 -48.97 58.07 26.15
C LEU A 496 -48.16 59.13 25.39
#